data_AF-U1GGN8-F1
#
_entry.id   AF-U1GGN8-F1
#
_cell.length_a   1.000
_cell.length_b   1.000
_cell.length_c   1.000
_cell.angle_alpha   90.00
_cell.angle_beta   90.00
_cell.angle_gamma   90.00
#
_symmetry.space_group_name_H-M   'P 1'
#
loop_
_entity.id
_entity.type
_entity.pdbx_description
1 polymer ?
#
loop_
_entity_poly.entity_id
_entity_poly.type
_entity_poly.pdbx_seq_one_letter_code
_entity_poly.pdbx_strand_id
1 'polypeptide(L)'
;MEKAVRYNYRPSQISGREQQDEYNSGHNEGNNSGARMTGTVPSREGLKVKIPFAFKDQLCDKLCISSDQRSLYRTPTSSRNSCTKKFHLPGEPRITLEDACIENYLESELVTRDLDKLAPHLWLVAKQDSSHVSSLTHQIVRGREIIVTEKPELHLVWIYDRVFIKPIPKYLLSHAFWAFYLINANSPISKPLREDIARAALGFLRSYLHLIRHKSDFTLAKDDRLRLLPKNISYSNFVSFIMAFDTVEDTRVSPRYQFGELRLTRLNFWSKIFLHRFTFQKVHGQYGAHFAQFYGPILFVFGSLTQFEQFSITFSQASRGFSIFTLIFVALVALFLISILCIMCLRETVFAIRDLHHRRMSGSAGHVLRRGSSAKSMA
;
A
#
# COMPACT_ATOMS: atom_id res chain seq x y z
N MET A 1 21.95 -41.24 5.22
CA MET A 1 22.15 -41.06 3.76
C MET A 1 21.30 -39.87 3.33
N GLU A 2 21.84 -38.67 3.50
CA GLU A 2 21.12 -37.41 3.34
C GLU A 2 21.87 -36.61 2.27
N LYS A 3 21.31 -36.52 1.06
CA LYS A 3 21.91 -35.77 -0.06
C LYS A 3 21.50 -34.31 0.05
N ALA A 4 22.40 -33.50 0.60
CA ALA A 4 22.32 -32.04 0.53
C ALA A 4 22.69 -31.57 -0.90
N VAL A 5 21.71 -31.07 -1.64
CA VAL A 5 21.93 -30.39 -2.93
C VAL A 5 22.25 -28.92 -2.64
N ARG A 6 23.55 -28.56 -2.64
CA ARG A 6 23.99 -27.16 -2.70
C ARG A 6 23.73 -26.63 -4.12
N TYR A 7 22.82 -25.67 -4.26
CA TYR A 7 22.81 -24.81 -5.44
C TYR A 7 23.72 -23.61 -5.21
N ASN A 8 24.85 -23.60 -5.93
CA ASN A 8 25.76 -22.46 -6.00
C ASN A 8 25.06 -21.32 -6.78
N TYR A 9 24.74 -20.23 -6.07
CA TYR A 9 24.24 -19.00 -6.68
C TYR A 9 25.44 -18.21 -7.23
N ARG A 10 25.52 -18.07 -8.56
CA ARG A 10 26.50 -17.25 -9.27
C ARG A 10 25.79 -15.96 -9.71
N PRO A 11 26.21 -14.76 -9.28
CA PRO A 11 25.61 -13.54 -9.78
C PRO A 11 26.06 -13.32 -11.23
N SER A 12 25.12 -13.39 -12.17
CA SER A 12 25.32 -12.99 -13.56
C SER A 12 25.40 -11.47 -13.62
N GLN A 13 26.57 -10.93 -13.94
CA GLN A 13 26.70 -9.57 -14.44
C GLN A 13 26.06 -9.52 -15.82
N ILE A 14 24.91 -8.86 -15.93
CA ILE A 14 24.34 -8.48 -17.21
C ILE A 14 24.59 -6.99 -17.38
N SER A 15 25.45 -6.73 -18.37
CA SER A 15 25.89 -5.46 -18.90
C SER A 15 24.70 -4.61 -19.34
N GLY A 16 24.74 -3.31 -19.00
CA GLY A 16 23.78 -2.34 -19.49
C GLY A 16 23.96 -2.08 -20.98
N ARG A 17 22.97 -2.48 -21.78
CA ARG A 17 22.59 -1.95 -23.10
C ARG A 17 21.49 -2.84 -23.66
N GLU A 18 20.24 -2.54 -23.32
CA GLU A 18 19.03 -3.06 -24.00
C GLU A 18 17.77 -2.38 -23.42
N GLN A 19 17.78 -1.04 -23.41
CA GLN A 19 16.63 -0.23 -22.97
C GLN A 19 16.29 0.90 -23.95
N GLN A 20 16.71 0.77 -25.21
CA GLN A 20 16.51 1.80 -26.25
C GLN A 20 15.67 1.37 -27.46
N ASP A 21 15.23 0.11 -27.56
CA ASP A 21 14.53 -0.37 -28.76
C ASP A 21 12.99 -0.45 -28.64
N GLU A 22 12.40 0.11 -27.58
CA GLU A 22 10.94 0.21 -27.44
C GLU A 22 10.42 1.65 -27.55
N TYR A 23 11.16 2.51 -28.29
CA TYR A 23 10.77 3.90 -28.57
C TYR A 23 10.30 4.15 -30.01
N ASN A 24 10.36 3.16 -30.92
CA ASN A 24 9.95 3.31 -32.32
C ASN A 24 9.06 2.17 -32.80
N SER A 25 7.79 2.16 -32.37
CA SER A 25 6.72 1.56 -33.16
C SER A 25 5.37 2.09 -32.68
N GLY A 26 4.74 2.94 -33.49
CA GLY A 26 3.40 3.45 -33.21
C GLY A 26 3.10 4.87 -33.69
N HIS A 27 3.62 5.28 -34.85
CA HIS A 27 2.98 6.36 -35.60
C HIS A 27 1.79 5.74 -36.36
N ASN A 28 0.58 6.01 -35.90
CA ASN A 28 -0.53 6.21 -36.83
C ASN A 28 -1.47 7.29 -36.28
N GLU A 29 -1.71 8.29 -37.13
CA GLU A 29 -2.44 9.51 -36.85
C GLU A 29 -3.92 9.23 -36.58
N GLY A 30 -4.44 9.92 -35.56
CA GLY A 30 -5.85 9.93 -35.20
C GLY A 30 -6.16 11.25 -34.53
N ASN A 31 -6.43 12.25 -35.36
CA ASN A 31 -6.80 13.62 -35.03
C ASN A 31 -7.95 13.65 -34.00
N ASN A 32 -7.74 14.21 -32.80
CA ASN A 32 -8.83 14.84 -32.06
C ASN A 32 -8.32 15.79 -30.96
N SER A 33 -8.37 17.09 -31.29
CA SER A 33 -9.05 18.13 -30.51
C SER A 33 -8.81 18.15 -29.00
N GLY A 34 -7.99 19.11 -28.56
CA GLY A 34 -7.77 19.42 -27.15
C GLY A 34 -9.07 19.73 -26.41
N ALA A 35 -9.36 18.94 -25.38
CA ALA A 35 -10.31 19.27 -24.33
C ALA A 35 -9.55 19.40 -23.01
N ARG A 36 -9.17 20.64 -22.68
CA ARG A 36 -8.75 21.02 -21.33
C ARG A 36 -9.97 20.96 -20.43
N MET A 37 -10.27 19.79 -19.87
CA MET A 37 -11.28 19.66 -18.82
C MET A 37 -10.67 20.06 -17.49
N THR A 38 -10.91 21.30 -17.08
CA THR A 38 -10.94 21.69 -15.67
C THR A 38 -12.07 20.91 -15.00
N GLY A 39 -11.79 19.68 -14.59
CA GLY A 39 -12.73 18.83 -13.86
C GLY A 39 -12.88 19.36 -12.43
N THR A 40 -13.91 20.17 -12.23
CA THR A 40 -14.59 20.32 -10.94
C THR A 40 -14.80 18.91 -10.36
N VAL A 41 -14.35 18.69 -9.13
CA VAL A 41 -14.67 17.49 -8.36
C VAL A 41 -16.19 17.33 -8.39
N PRO A 42 -16.75 16.26 -8.98
CA PRO A 42 -18.20 16.12 -9.02
C PRO A 42 -18.70 15.99 -7.59
N SER A 43 -19.70 16.80 -7.27
CA SER A 43 -20.43 16.77 -6.00
C SER A 43 -20.80 15.34 -5.63
N ARG A 44 -20.73 15.04 -4.32
CA ARG A 44 -21.05 13.75 -3.69
C ARG A 44 -22.55 13.39 -3.81
N GLU A 45 -23.11 13.37 -5.02
CA GLU A 45 -24.43 12.80 -5.26
C GLU A 45 -24.31 11.28 -5.23
N GLY A 46 -24.98 10.70 -4.23
CA GLY A 46 -24.77 9.33 -3.77
C GLY A 46 -25.12 8.28 -4.83
N LEU A 47 -24.11 7.84 -5.58
CA LEU A 47 -24.21 6.62 -6.36
C LEU A 47 -24.41 5.44 -5.40
N LYS A 48 -25.63 4.91 -5.36
CA LYS A 48 -26.00 3.82 -4.46
C LYS A 48 -25.20 2.57 -4.81
N VAL A 49 -24.29 2.16 -3.93
CA VAL A 49 -23.51 0.94 -4.09
C VAL A 49 -24.43 -0.29 -4.02
N LYS A 50 -24.26 -1.22 -4.97
CA LYS A 50 -24.97 -2.51 -5.05
C LYS A 50 -23.98 -3.65 -4.89
N ILE A 51 -24.42 -4.83 -4.44
CA ILE A 51 -23.57 -6.03 -4.48
C ILE A 51 -23.35 -6.38 -5.96
N PRO A 52 -22.09 -6.55 -6.42
CA PRO A 52 -21.81 -6.83 -7.82
C PRO A 52 -22.06 -8.29 -8.22
N PHE A 53 -21.90 -9.24 -7.30
CA PHE A 53 -22.04 -10.68 -7.55
C PHE A 53 -23.32 -11.28 -6.95
N ALA A 54 -23.84 -12.36 -7.54
CA ALA A 54 -25.03 -13.02 -7.03
C ALA A 54 -24.70 -13.89 -5.79
N PHE A 55 -25.73 -14.17 -4.97
CA PHE A 55 -25.58 -15.01 -3.77
C PHE A 55 -24.95 -16.39 -4.06
N LYS A 56 -25.30 -16.99 -5.21
CA LYS A 56 -24.76 -18.29 -5.66
C LYS A 56 -23.26 -18.28 -5.98
N ASP A 57 -22.73 -17.10 -6.33
CA ASP A 57 -21.33 -16.93 -6.75
C ASP A 57 -20.41 -16.54 -5.58
N GLN A 58 -20.94 -16.49 -4.34
CA GLN A 58 -20.12 -16.19 -3.16
C GLN A 58 -19.08 -17.30 -2.91
N LEU A 59 -17.89 -16.92 -2.47
CA LEU A 59 -16.80 -17.85 -2.17
C LEU A 59 -16.66 -18.13 -0.66
N CYS A 60 -17.44 -17.43 0.17
CA CYS A 60 -17.48 -17.60 1.62
C CYS A 60 -18.94 -17.65 2.10
N ASP A 61 -19.40 -18.86 2.46
CA ASP A 61 -20.75 -19.21 2.91
C ASP A 61 -20.91 -19.19 4.44
N LYS A 62 -19.91 -18.67 5.15
CA LYS A 62 -19.84 -18.74 6.61
C LYS A 62 -20.69 -17.71 7.33
N LEU A 63 -21.28 -16.74 6.63
CA LEU A 63 -22.05 -15.66 7.22
C LEU A 63 -23.48 -15.70 6.69
N CYS A 64 -24.44 -15.50 7.59
CA CYS A 64 -25.86 -15.42 7.30
C CYS A 64 -26.46 -14.21 8.02
N ILE A 65 -27.42 -13.58 7.37
CA ILE A 65 -28.18 -12.47 7.96
C ILE A 65 -29.38 -13.07 8.68
N SER A 66 -29.69 -12.57 9.88
CA SER A 66 -30.91 -12.92 10.60
C SER A 66 -32.16 -12.45 9.84
N SER A 67 -33.29 -13.14 10.04
CA SER A 67 -34.56 -12.82 9.36
C SER A 67 -35.04 -11.39 9.62
N ASP A 68 -34.66 -10.80 10.76
CA ASP A 68 -34.93 -9.41 11.13
C ASP A 68 -34.00 -8.38 10.45
N GLN A 69 -33.00 -8.84 9.70
CA GLN A 69 -31.96 -8.02 9.04
C GLN A 69 -31.17 -7.11 9.98
N ARG A 70 -31.20 -7.35 11.29
CA ARG A 70 -30.53 -6.53 12.31
C ARG A 70 -29.26 -7.15 12.85
N SER A 71 -29.06 -8.45 12.64
CA SER A 71 -27.87 -9.16 13.09
C SER A 71 -27.28 -10.05 12.00
N LEU A 72 -25.97 -10.26 12.11
CA LEU A 72 -25.20 -11.18 11.29
C LEU A 72 -24.67 -12.28 12.19
N TYR A 73 -24.83 -13.53 11.77
CA TYR A 73 -24.33 -14.68 12.52
C TYR A 73 -23.50 -15.60 11.62
N ARG A 74 -22.70 -16.45 12.26
CA ARG A 74 -21.87 -17.41 11.55
C ARG A 74 -22.54 -18.77 11.49
N THR A 75 -22.52 -19.38 10.32
CA THR A 75 -23.01 -20.75 10.13
C THR A 75 -22.20 -21.72 10.99
N PRO A 76 -22.85 -22.55 11.83
CA PRO A 76 -22.14 -23.52 12.65
C PRO A 76 -21.37 -24.48 11.75
N THR A 77 -20.08 -24.67 12.05
CA THR A 77 -19.28 -25.68 11.34
C THR A 77 -19.52 -27.02 12.03
N SER A 78 -20.26 -27.93 11.40
CA SER A 78 -20.36 -29.32 11.87
C SER A 78 -19.02 -30.02 11.65
N SER A 79 -18.13 -29.95 12.65
CA SER A 79 -17.00 -30.85 12.78
C SER A 79 -17.48 -32.11 13.50
N ARG A 80 -16.99 -33.28 13.10
CA ARG A 80 -17.47 -34.63 13.51
C ARG A 80 -17.69 -34.84 15.01
N ASN A 81 -17.13 -34.01 15.91
CA ASN A 81 -17.29 -34.15 17.37
C ASN A 81 -17.55 -32.84 18.16
N SER A 82 -17.83 -31.68 17.53
CA SER A 82 -18.29 -30.48 18.27
C SER A 82 -18.92 -29.39 17.38
N CYS A 83 -20.04 -28.82 17.83
CA CYS A 83 -20.67 -27.63 17.24
C CYS A 83 -20.10 -26.37 17.93
N THR A 84 -19.08 -25.75 17.34
CA THR A 84 -18.54 -24.49 17.86
C THR A 84 -19.23 -23.32 17.17
N LYS A 85 -20.10 -22.60 17.90
CA LYS A 85 -20.61 -21.30 17.46
C LYS A 85 -19.45 -20.30 17.49
N LYS A 86 -19.14 -19.72 16.33
CA LYS A 86 -18.08 -18.71 16.20
C LYS A 86 -18.73 -17.36 16.00
N PHE A 87 -18.36 -16.38 16.82
CA PHE A 87 -18.98 -15.04 16.83
C PHE A 87 -18.07 -13.97 16.21
N HIS A 88 -17.11 -14.39 15.38
CA HIS A 88 -16.08 -13.51 14.81
C HIS A 88 -16.09 -13.56 13.28
N LEU A 89 -15.57 -12.49 12.66
CA LEU A 89 -15.49 -12.36 11.21
C LEU A 89 -14.66 -13.51 10.59
N PRO A 90 -15.06 -14.04 9.41
CA PRO A 90 -14.28 -15.03 8.69
C PRO A 90 -12.87 -14.51 8.38
N GLY A 91 -11.85 -15.22 8.86
CA GLY A 91 -10.44 -14.83 8.70
C GLY A 91 -9.88 -14.05 9.89
N GLU A 92 -10.74 -13.38 10.66
CA GLU A 92 -10.35 -12.47 11.73
C GLU A 92 -10.93 -12.92 13.08
N PRO A 93 -10.14 -13.63 13.91
CA PRO A 93 -10.59 -14.08 15.22
C PRO A 93 -10.75 -12.96 16.25
N ARG A 94 -10.10 -11.82 16.01
CA ARG A 94 -10.04 -10.69 16.96
C ARG A 94 -11.27 -9.80 16.90
N ILE A 95 -12.00 -9.81 15.78
CA ILE A 95 -13.13 -8.91 15.53
C ILE A 95 -14.42 -9.72 15.63
N THR A 96 -15.23 -9.41 16.64
CA THR A 96 -16.55 -10.04 16.80
C THR A 96 -17.58 -9.39 15.86
N LEU A 97 -18.67 -10.11 15.56
CA LEU A 97 -19.72 -9.59 14.66
C LEU A 97 -20.52 -8.44 15.30
N GLU A 98 -20.54 -8.40 16.63
CA GLU A 98 -21.22 -7.39 17.47
C GLU A 98 -20.25 -6.33 18.00
N ASP A 99 -18.99 -6.34 17.53
CA ASP A 99 -17.98 -5.40 18.00
C ASP A 99 -18.37 -3.95 17.68
N ALA A 100 -18.43 -3.09 18.69
CA ALA A 100 -18.69 -1.67 18.52
C ALA A 100 -17.59 -0.97 17.69
N CYS A 101 -16.39 -1.54 17.65
CA CYS A 101 -15.24 -1.00 16.91
C CYS A 101 -15.13 -1.53 15.47
N ILE A 102 -16.10 -2.28 14.97
CA ILE A 102 -16.05 -2.86 13.62
C ILE A 102 -15.92 -1.80 12.52
N GLU A 103 -16.52 -0.63 12.72
CA GLU A 103 -16.42 0.52 11.81
C GLU A 103 -14.96 0.98 11.65
N ASN A 104 -14.26 1.19 12.77
CA ASN A 104 -12.85 1.60 12.77
C ASN A 104 -11.94 0.52 12.16
N TYR A 105 -12.24 -0.75 12.42
CA TYR A 105 -11.52 -1.87 11.84
C TYR A 105 -11.65 -1.85 10.30
N LEU A 106 -12.87 -1.85 9.77
CA LEU A 106 -13.12 -1.88 8.33
C LEU A 106 -12.58 -0.64 7.62
N GLU A 107 -12.65 0.52 8.26
CA GLU A 107 -12.00 1.72 7.75
C GLU A 107 -10.49 1.52 7.60
N SER A 108 -9.79 1.11 8.65
CA SER A 108 -8.33 0.93 8.62
C SER A 108 -7.88 -0.16 7.64
N GLU A 109 -8.76 -1.12 7.39
CA GLU A 109 -8.47 -2.33 6.64
C GLU A 109 -8.67 -2.14 5.12
N LEU A 110 -9.59 -1.26 4.72
CA LEU A 110 -10.00 -1.09 3.31
C LEU A 110 -9.80 0.32 2.77
N VAL A 111 -10.02 1.36 3.59
CA VAL A 111 -10.01 2.75 3.13
C VAL A 111 -8.57 3.30 3.08
N THR A 112 -8.26 4.05 2.02
CA THR A 112 -6.92 4.57 1.75
C THR A 112 -6.88 6.09 1.84
N ARG A 113 -7.18 6.65 3.02
CA ARG A 113 -7.36 8.10 3.23
C ARG A 113 -6.22 8.96 2.68
N ASP A 114 -4.96 8.57 2.89
CA ASP A 114 -3.82 9.36 2.45
C ASP A 114 -3.63 9.33 0.92
N LEU A 115 -4.01 8.22 0.28
CA LEU A 115 -3.94 8.10 -1.17
C LEU A 115 -5.12 8.77 -1.87
N ASP A 116 -6.30 8.71 -1.25
CA ASP A 116 -7.47 9.41 -1.75
C ASP A 116 -7.27 10.93 -1.70
N LYS A 117 -6.56 11.44 -0.68
CA LYS A 117 -6.08 12.84 -0.65
C LYS A 117 -5.06 13.15 -1.75
N LEU A 118 -4.21 12.19 -2.09
CA LEU A 118 -3.24 12.34 -3.18
C LEU A 118 -3.87 12.19 -4.57
N ALA A 119 -5.07 11.62 -4.69
CA ALA A 119 -5.68 11.25 -5.96
C ALA A 119 -5.67 12.35 -7.04
N PRO A 120 -5.95 13.63 -6.72
CA PRO A 120 -5.88 14.71 -7.71
C PRO A 120 -4.49 14.89 -8.35
N HIS A 121 -3.44 14.39 -7.70
CA HIS A 121 -2.04 14.51 -8.11
C HIS A 121 -1.41 13.15 -8.46
N LEU A 122 -2.15 12.04 -8.37
CA LEU A 122 -1.62 10.69 -8.61
C LEU A 122 -1.21 10.46 -10.07
N TRP A 123 -1.68 11.28 -11.01
CA TRP A 123 -1.22 11.27 -12.41
C TRP A 123 0.29 11.54 -12.54
N LEU A 124 0.92 12.19 -11.55
CA LEU A 124 2.38 12.37 -11.48
C LEU A 124 3.11 11.10 -11.02
N VAL A 125 2.40 10.18 -10.37
CA VAL A 125 2.93 8.96 -9.75
C VAL A 125 2.77 7.75 -10.66
N ALA A 126 1.65 7.65 -11.36
CA ALA A 126 1.29 6.49 -12.18
C ALA A 126 0.41 6.88 -13.38
N LYS A 127 0.26 5.94 -14.32
CA LYS A 127 -0.72 6.05 -15.41
C LYS A 127 -2.13 6.05 -14.80
N GLN A 128 -2.96 7.00 -15.20
CA GLN A 128 -4.37 7.07 -14.81
C GLN A 128 -5.19 6.06 -15.60
N ASP A 129 -5.05 4.80 -15.22
CA ASP A 129 -5.67 3.65 -15.87
C ASP A 129 -5.81 2.53 -14.84
N SER A 130 -7.05 2.19 -14.50
CA SER A 130 -7.36 1.15 -13.52
C SER A 130 -7.04 -0.25 -14.02
N SER A 131 -7.02 -0.45 -15.35
CA SER A 131 -6.65 -1.71 -16.00
C SER A 131 -5.13 -1.93 -16.06
N HIS A 132 -4.34 -0.90 -15.75
CA HIS A 132 -2.88 -0.92 -15.75
C HIS A 132 -2.31 -1.64 -14.52
N VAL A 133 -2.68 -2.91 -14.39
CA VAL A 133 -2.26 -3.85 -13.36
C VAL A 133 -1.72 -5.09 -14.06
N SER A 134 -0.43 -5.38 -13.84
CA SER A 134 0.21 -6.58 -14.35
C SER A 134 -0.27 -7.80 -13.58
N SER A 135 -0.58 -8.88 -14.29
CA SER A 135 -0.95 -10.15 -13.66
C SER A 135 0.18 -10.71 -12.79
N LEU A 136 -0.14 -11.61 -11.86
CA LEU A 136 0.86 -12.16 -10.93
C LEU A 136 2.04 -12.84 -11.66
N THR A 137 1.77 -13.61 -12.70
CA THR A 137 2.82 -14.22 -13.53
C THR A 137 3.66 -13.13 -14.23
N HIS A 138 3.01 -12.05 -14.71
CA HIS A 138 3.73 -10.95 -15.35
C HIS A 138 4.58 -10.13 -14.37
N GLN A 139 4.19 -10.01 -13.09
CA GLN A 139 5.05 -9.43 -12.05
C GLN A 139 6.38 -10.20 -11.94
N ILE A 140 6.31 -11.53 -11.94
CA ILE A 140 7.49 -12.41 -11.89
C ILE A 140 8.34 -12.24 -13.15
N VAL A 141 7.72 -12.20 -14.33
CA VAL A 141 8.44 -11.97 -15.61
C VAL A 141 9.20 -10.64 -15.60
N ARG A 142 8.63 -9.59 -14.99
CA ARG A 142 9.30 -8.29 -14.78
C ARG A 142 10.42 -8.33 -13.73
N GLY A 143 10.73 -9.50 -13.17
CA GLY A 143 11.73 -9.66 -12.12
C GLY A 143 11.30 -9.13 -10.75
N ARG A 144 9.98 -9.00 -10.49
CA ARG A 144 9.47 -8.53 -9.20
C ARG A 144 9.13 -9.70 -8.28
N GLU A 145 9.63 -9.64 -7.06
CA GLU A 145 9.19 -10.43 -5.92
C GLU A 145 7.84 -9.90 -5.41
N ILE A 146 6.90 -10.82 -5.19
CA ILE A 146 5.58 -10.50 -4.64
C ILE A 146 5.66 -10.56 -3.11
N ILE A 147 5.46 -9.43 -2.46
CA ILE A 147 5.48 -9.29 -1.00
C ILE A 147 4.06 -9.09 -0.48
N VAL A 148 3.66 -9.95 0.46
CA VAL A 148 2.35 -9.85 1.12
C VAL A 148 2.34 -8.68 2.11
N THR A 149 1.29 -7.88 2.09
CA THR A 149 1.11 -6.75 3.03
C THR A 149 -0.33 -6.68 3.52
N GLU A 150 -0.56 -6.36 4.79
CA GLU A 150 -1.92 -6.11 5.27
C GLU A 150 -2.35 -4.64 5.12
N LYS A 151 -1.43 -3.73 4.76
CA LYS A 151 -1.76 -2.31 4.59
C LYS A 151 -2.50 -2.08 3.25
N PRO A 152 -3.73 -1.58 3.24
CA PRO A 152 -4.45 -1.32 1.98
C PRO A 152 -3.72 -0.30 1.10
N GLU A 153 -3.04 0.67 1.72
CA GLU A 153 -2.28 1.72 1.02
C GLU A 153 -1.12 1.19 0.15
N LEU A 154 -0.58 0.02 0.51
CA LEU A 154 0.54 -0.61 -0.17
C LEU A 154 0.09 -1.60 -1.24
N HIS A 155 -1.19 -1.96 -1.30
CA HIS A 155 -1.68 -2.88 -2.33
C HIS A 155 -1.44 -2.31 -3.74
N LEU A 156 -0.73 -3.05 -4.61
CA LEU A 156 -0.26 -2.63 -5.93
C LEU A 156 0.75 -1.48 -5.95
N VAL A 157 1.43 -1.25 -4.83
CA VAL A 157 2.61 -0.39 -4.80
C VAL A 157 3.85 -1.22 -5.09
N TRP A 158 4.74 -0.73 -5.95
CA TRP A 158 5.99 -1.41 -6.27
C TRP A 158 7.21 -0.50 -6.12
N ILE A 159 8.35 -1.13 -5.84
CA ILE A 159 9.65 -0.48 -5.70
C ILE A 159 10.75 -1.43 -6.17
N TYR A 160 11.56 -1.00 -7.14
CA TYR A 160 12.63 -1.81 -7.73
C TYR A 160 12.13 -3.20 -8.16
N ASP A 161 12.61 -4.24 -7.49
CA ASP A 161 12.37 -5.66 -7.67
C ASP A 161 11.21 -6.19 -6.80
N ARG A 162 10.37 -5.34 -6.22
CA ARG A 162 9.31 -5.76 -5.28
C ARG A 162 7.98 -5.13 -5.61
N VAL A 163 6.91 -5.91 -5.46
CA VAL A 163 5.52 -5.44 -5.49
C VAL A 163 4.79 -5.89 -4.24
N PHE A 164 4.07 -4.97 -3.61
CA PHE A 164 3.30 -5.26 -2.41
C PHE A 164 1.85 -5.58 -2.78
N ILE A 165 1.34 -6.72 -2.32
CA ILE A 165 -0.02 -7.17 -2.62
C ILE A 165 -0.70 -7.58 -1.32
N LYS A 166 -1.83 -6.94 -1.04
CA LYS A 166 -2.71 -7.29 0.07
C LYS A 166 -3.60 -8.50 -0.24
N PRO A 167 -3.61 -9.58 0.58
CA PRO A 167 -4.49 -10.75 0.41
C PRO A 167 -5.97 -10.37 0.47
N ILE A 168 -6.85 -11.17 -0.15
CA ILE A 168 -8.29 -10.93 -0.04
C ILE A 168 -8.80 -11.35 1.35
N PRO A 169 -9.38 -10.44 2.15
CA PRO A 169 -10.02 -10.81 3.39
C PRO A 169 -11.23 -11.72 3.13
N LYS A 170 -11.33 -12.83 3.88
CA LYS A 170 -12.36 -13.87 3.63
C LYS A 170 -13.80 -13.37 3.76
N TYR A 171 -14.03 -12.34 4.56
CA TYR A 171 -15.36 -11.76 4.73
C TYR A 171 -15.82 -10.99 3.48
N LEU A 172 -14.91 -10.41 2.69
CA LEU A 172 -15.26 -9.75 1.41
C LEU A 172 -15.80 -10.74 0.36
N LEU A 173 -15.53 -12.03 0.55
CA LEU A 173 -16.01 -13.10 -0.34
C LEU A 173 -17.41 -13.60 0.01
N SER A 174 -18.07 -13.01 1.01
CA SER A 174 -19.40 -13.42 1.50
C SER A 174 -20.47 -12.41 1.11
N HIS A 175 -21.54 -12.87 0.46
CA HIS A 175 -22.65 -12.00 0.08
C HIS A 175 -23.34 -11.36 1.30
N ALA A 176 -23.48 -12.12 2.39
CA ALA A 176 -24.10 -11.65 3.62
C ALA A 176 -23.33 -10.48 4.25
N PHE A 177 -22.00 -10.48 4.17
CA PHE A 177 -21.16 -9.38 4.64
C PHE A 177 -21.47 -8.08 3.88
N TRP A 178 -21.51 -8.14 2.55
CA TRP A 178 -21.82 -6.98 1.69
C TRP A 178 -23.23 -6.45 1.97
N ALA A 179 -24.21 -7.34 1.98
CA ALA A 179 -25.60 -6.96 2.23
C ALA A 179 -25.79 -6.31 3.60
N PHE A 180 -25.18 -6.87 4.66
CA PHE A 180 -25.35 -6.37 6.03
C PHE A 180 -24.51 -5.12 6.33
N TYR A 181 -23.20 -5.14 6.13
CA TYR A 181 -22.33 -4.03 6.55
C TYR A 181 -22.26 -2.90 5.54
N LEU A 182 -22.26 -3.21 4.23
CA LEU A 182 -21.94 -2.25 3.18
C LEU A 182 -23.18 -1.61 2.53
N ILE A 183 -24.34 -2.27 2.57
CA ILE A 183 -25.55 -1.83 1.85
C ILE A 183 -26.73 -1.53 2.76
N ASN A 184 -27.00 -2.38 3.75
CA ASN A 184 -28.17 -2.23 4.61
C ASN A 184 -28.11 -0.90 5.38
N ALA A 185 -29.21 -0.15 5.35
CA ALA A 185 -29.36 1.11 6.07
C ALA A 185 -29.17 0.95 7.58
N ASN A 186 -29.57 -0.18 8.15
CA ASN A 186 -29.47 -0.52 9.57
C ASN A 186 -28.08 -1.05 9.98
N SER A 187 -27.09 -1.00 9.09
CA SER A 187 -25.70 -1.32 9.43
C SER A 187 -25.22 -0.45 10.60
N PRO A 188 -24.39 -1.00 11.51
CA PRO A 188 -23.80 -0.22 12.61
C PRO A 188 -22.80 0.85 12.13
N ILE A 189 -22.43 0.85 10.85
CA ILE A 189 -21.45 1.76 10.26
C ILE A 189 -22.14 3.05 9.81
N SER A 190 -21.52 4.21 10.09
CA SER A 190 -22.03 5.49 9.62
C SER A 190 -22.17 5.53 8.09
N LYS A 191 -23.26 6.13 7.58
CA LYS A 191 -23.55 6.17 6.13
C LYS A 191 -22.36 6.65 5.26
N PRO A 192 -21.67 7.78 5.55
CA PRO A 192 -20.58 8.24 4.68
C PRO A 192 -19.41 7.26 4.66
N LEU A 193 -18.99 6.75 5.83
CA LEU A 193 -17.89 5.80 5.91
C LEU A 193 -18.26 4.44 5.28
N ARG A 194 -19.53 4.01 5.41
CA ARG A 194 -20.04 2.81 4.74
C ARG A 194 -19.90 2.90 3.23
N GLU A 195 -20.24 4.05 2.64
CA GLU A 195 -20.07 4.30 1.20
C GLU A 195 -18.59 4.26 0.80
N ASP A 196 -17.70 4.90 1.57
CA ASP A 196 -16.26 4.89 1.33
C ASP A 196 -15.66 3.47 1.39
N ILE A 197 -16.03 2.69 2.42
CA ILE A 197 -15.62 1.29 2.58
C ILE A 197 -16.12 0.45 1.39
N ALA A 198 -17.37 0.62 0.98
CA ALA A 198 -17.95 -0.14 -0.12
C ALA A 198 -17.26 0.18 -1.46
N ARG A 199 -16.98 1.47 -1.73
CA ARG A 199 -16.21 1.91 -2.91
C ARG A 199 -14.78 1.38 -2.89
N ALA A 200 -14.13 1.36 -1.73
CA ALA A 200 -12.79 0.80 -1.57
C ALA A 200 -12.78 -0.72 -1.80
N ALA A 201 -13.76 -1.44 -1.24
CA ALA A 201 -13.89 -2.88 -1.42
C ALA A 201 -14.15 -3.27 -2.90
N LEU A 202 -14.99 -2.49 -3.61
CA LEU A 202 -15.22 -2.67 -5.05
C LEU A 202 -13.93 -2.51 -5.85
N GLY A 203 -13.20 -1.41 -5.63
CA GLY A 203 -11.93 -1.17 -6.33
C GLY A 203 -10.85 -2.19 -6.01
N PHE A 204 -10.79 -2.63 -4.75
CA PHE A 204 -9.88 -3.67 -4.30
C PHE A 204 -10.15 -5.03 -4.97
N LEU A 205 -11.42 -5.47 -5.05
CA LEU A 205 -11.72 -6.74 -5.72
C LEU A 205 -11.58 -6.62 -7.25
N ARG A 206 -11.88 -5.45 -7.82
CA ARG A 206 -11.60 -5.18 -9.24
C ARG A 206 -10.11 -5.24 -9.56
N SER A 207 -9.22 -4.84 -8.65
CA SER A 207 -7.79 -4.98 -8.88
C SER A 207 -7.37 -6.46 -9.01
N TYR A 208 -8.03 -7.35 -8.25
CA TYR A 208 -7.81 -8.79 -8.31
C TYR A 208 -8.27 -9.44 -9.61
N LEU A 209 -9.26 -8.87 -10.28
CA LEU A 209 -9.64 -9.25 -11.65
C LEU A 209 -8.44 -9.11 -12.60
N HIS A 210 -7.69 -8.01 -12.50
CA HIS A 210 -6.54 -7.76 -13.36
C HIS A 210 -5.27 -8.48 -12.91
N LEU A 211 -5.13 -8.78 -11.60
CA LEU A 211 -4.02 -9.57 -11.06
C LEU A 211 -4.10 -11.04 -11.45
N ILE A 212 -5.29 -11.63 -11.49
CA ILE A 212 -5.51 -13.07 -11.71
C ILE A 212 -6.28 -13.26 -13.02
N ARG A 213 -5.56 -13.22 -14.15
CA ARG A 213 -6.16 -13.34 -15.49
C ARG A 213 -6.20 -14.79 -15.97
N HIS A 214 -5.16 -15.55 -15.63
CA HIS A 214 -5.00 -16.93 -16.09
C HIS A 214 -4.99 -17.93 -14.94
N LYS A 215 -5.16 -19.21 -15.28
CA LYS A 215 -5.07 -20.32 -14.32
C LYS A 215 -3.70 -20.39 -13.63
N SER A 216 -2.61 -20.00 -14.31
CA SER A 216 -1.27 -19.90 -13.71
C SER A 216 -1.25 -18.88 -12.57
N ASP A 217 -1.82 -17.69 -12.78
CA ASP A 217 -1.94 -16.65 -11.75
C ASP A 217 -2.76 -17.15 -10.57
N PHE A 218 -3.86 -17.88 -10.84
CA PHE A 218 -4.71 -18.43 -9.78
C PHE A 218 -3.98 -19.46 -8.92
N THR A 219 -3.21 -20.35 -9.54
CA THR A 219 -2.37 -21.33 -8.81
C THR A 219 -1.36 -20.60 -7.93
N LEU A 220 -0.72 -19.57 -8.46
CA LEU A 220 0.24 -18.75 -7.72
C LEU A 220 -0.42 -17.98 -6.56
N ALA A 221 -1.60 -17.42 -6.76
CA ALA A 221 -2.36 -16.72 -5.72
C ALA A 221 -2.76 -17.64 -4.54
N LYS A 222 -2.90 -18.94 -4.80
CA LYS A 222 -3.21 -19.97 -3.80
C LYS A 222 -1.98 -20.62 -3.18
N ASP A 223 -0.80 -20.35 -3.72
CA ASP A 223 0.46 -20.92 -3.22
C ASP A 223 0.61 -20.61 -1.72
N ASP A 224 1.18 -21.57 -1.00
CA ASP A 224 1.37 -21.51 0.44
C ASP A 224 2.25 -20.36 0.90
N ARG A 225 3.12 -19.87 0.02
CA ARG A 225 3.99 -18.72 0.26
C ARG A 225 3.26 -17.39 0.19
N LEU A 226 2.29 -17.25 -0.72
CA LEU A 226 1.61 -15.98 -0.99
C LEU A 226 0.24 -15.89 -0.30
N ARG A 227 -0.55 -16.98 -0.34
CA ARG A 227 -1.91 -17.09 0.23
C ARG A 227 -2.79 -15.86 0.02
N LEU A 228 -2.75 -15.29 -1.18
CA LEU A 228 -3.58 -14.15 -1.57
C LEU A 228 -5.06 -14.54 -1.64
N LEU A 229 -5.32 -15.81 -1.98
CA LEU A 229 -6.65 -16.42 -1.98
C LEU A 229 -6.77 -17.56 -0.95
N PRO A 230 -7.98 -17.77 -0.39
CA PRO A 230 -8.26 -18.96 0.41
C PRO A 230 -8.03 -20.27 -0.37
N LYS A 231 -7.43 -21.26 0.30
CA LYS A 231 -7.09 -22.57 -0.30
C LYS A 231 -8.29 -23.34 -0.87
N ASN A 232 -9.47 -23.19 -0.28
CA ASN A 232 -10.63 -24.03 -0.57
C ASN A 232 -11.52 -23.47 -1.69
N ILE A 233 -10.94 -22.72 -2.62
CA ILE A 233 -11.66 -22.11 -3.75
C ILE A 233 -11.22 -22.78 -5.06
N SER A 234 -12.17 -23.15 -5.92
CA SER A 234 -11.87 -23.66 -7.27
C SER A 234 -11.67 -22.49 -8.25
N TYR A 235 -10.92 -22.72 -9.34
CA TYR A 235 -10.69 -21.67 -10.34
C TYR A 235 -12.00 -21.20 -10.99
N SER A 236 -12.89 -22.14 -11.35
CA SER A 236 -14.19 -21.81 -11.96
C SER A 236 -15.04 -20.92 -11.03
N ASN A 237 -15.12 -21.26 -9.74
CA ASN A 237 -15.90 -20.47 -8.80
C ASN A 237 -15.30 -19.07 -8.64
N PHE A 238 -13.96 -18.97 -8.57
CA PHE A 238 -13.28 -17.68 -8.53
C PHE A 238 -13.56 -16.83 -9.75
N VAL A 239 -13.52 -17.41 -10.96
CA VAL A 239 -13.86 -16.69 -12.20
C VAL A 239 -15.30 -16.20 -12.17
N SER A 240 -16.27 -17.05 -11.83
CA SER A 240 -17.69 -16.64 -11.70
C SER A 240 -17.88 -15.49 -10.72
N PHE A 241 -17.17 -15.51 -9.59
CA PHE A 241 -17.19 -14.45 -8.59
C PHE A 241 -16.56 -13.15 -9.09
N ILE A 242 -15.35 -13.22 -9.65
CA ILE A 242 -14.55 -12.03 -9.95
C ILE A 242 -15.02 -11.29 -11.21
N MET A 243 -15.68 -12.00 -12.14
CA MET A 243 -16.21 -11.41 -13.38
C MET A 243 -17.31 -10.37 -13.12
N ALA A 244 -18.01 -10.48 -11.99
CA ALA A 244 -18.96 -9.47 -11.54
C ALA A 244 -18.35 -8.07 -11.35
N PHE A 245 -17.03 -7.96 -11.20
CA PHE A 245 -16.33 -6.70 -10.97
C PHE A 245 -15.82 -6.04 -12.26
N ASP A 246 -15.91 -6.71 -13.41
CA ASP A 246 -15.48 -6.18 -14.71
C ASP A 246 -16.34 -4.99 -15.17
N THR A 247 -17.64 -5.03 -14.85
CA THR A 247 -18.60 -3.97 -15.19
C THR A 247 -18.54 -2.76 -14.25
N VAL A 248 -17.62 -2.74 -13.28
CA VAL A 248 -17.55 -1.67 -12.29
C VAL A 248 -16.72 -0.50 -12.84
N GLU A 249 -17.40 0.61 -13.11
CA GLU A 249 -16.82 1.87 -13.59
C GLU A 249 -15.88 2.54 -12.56
N ASP A 250 -14.88 3.30 -13.04
CA ASP A 250 -13.92 4.05 -12.21
C ASP A 250 -14.56 5.09 -11.28
N THR A 251 -15.73 5.61 -11.66
CA THR A 251 -16.51 6.56 -10.86
C THR A 251 -17.08 5.92 -9.59
N ARG A 252 -17.19 4.59 -9.54
CA ARG A 252 -17.80 3.82 -8.45
C ARG A 252 -16.81 3.30 -7.41
N VAL A 253 -15.52 3.41 -7.67
CA VAL A 253 -14.47 2.92 -6.76
C VAL A 253 -13.81 4.05 -5.98
N SER A 254 -13.08 3.75 -4.91
CA SER A 254 -12.32 4.79 -4.22
C SER A 254 -11.26 5.39 -5.17
N PRO A 255 -10.92 6.69 -5.03
CA PRO A 255 -9.98 7.36 -5.93
C PRO A 255 -8.66 6.63 -6.12
N ARG A 256 -8.13 5.96 -5.07
CA ARG A 256 -6.95 5.11 -5.19
C ARG A 256 -7.06 4.05 -6.30
N TYR A 257 -8.20 3.37 -6.44
CA TYR A 257 -8.38 2.26 -7.38
C TYR A 257 -8.75 2.68 -8.80
N GLN A 258 -8.82 3.99 -9.08
CA GLN A 258 -8.85 4.53 -10.44
C GLN A 258 -7.46 4.42 -11.11
N PHE A 259 -6.43 4.18 -10.32
CA PHE A 259 -5.07 3.94 -10.76
C PHE A 259 -4.73 2.47 -10.50
N GLY A 260 -4.02 1.83 -11.43
CA GLY A 260 -3.50 0.48 -11.25
C GLY A 260 -2.28 0.44 -10.33
N GLU A 261 -1.11 0.14 -10.90
CA GLU A 261 0.14 0.06 -10.14
C GLU A 261 0.74 1.44 -9.81
N LEU A 262 1.13 1.65 -8.55
CA LEU A 262 1.82 2.87 -8.12
C LEU A 262 3.30 2.64 -7.84
N ARG A 263 4.15 3.53 -8.34
CA ARG A 263 5.59 3.50 -8.05
C ARG A 263 5.90 4.21 -6.72
N LEU A 264 6.43 3.47 -5.75
CA LEU A 264 6.70 3.99 -4.40
C LEU A 264 7.73 5.11 -4.37
N THR A 265 8.73 5.10 -5.27
CA THR A 265 9.75 6.16 -5.31
C THR A 265 9.12 7.52 -5.64
N ARG A 266 8.16 7.54 -6.57
CA ARG A 266 7.39 8.75 -6.92
C ARG A 266 6.42 9.11 -5.82
N LEU A 267 5.74 8.11 -5.25
CA LEU A 267 4.81 8.33 -4.14
C LEU A 267 5.50 8.95 -2.92
N ASN A 268 6.68 8.46 -2.54
CA ASN A 268 7.50 9.02 -1.45
C ASN A 268 7.99 10.44 -1.74
N PHE A 269 8.19 10.81 -3.00
CA PHE A 269 8.55 12.17 -3.39
C PHE A 269 7.35 13.10 -3.24
N TRP A 270 6.22 12.76 -3.87
CA TRP A 270 5.03 13.59 -3.89
C TRP A 270 4.28 13.64 -2.54
N SER A 271 4.44 12.62 -1.68
CA SER A 271 3.92 12.66 -0.31
C SER A 271 4.54 13.78 0.52
N LYS A 272 5.79 14.18 0.24
CA LYS A 272 6.45 15.30 0.93
C LYS A 272 5.76 16.62 0.62
N ILE A 273 5.34 16.79 -0.63
CA ILE A 273 4.77 18.03 -1.14
C ILE A 273 3.30 18.12 -0.74
N PHE A 274 2.51 17.08 -1.01
CA PHE A 274 1.05 17.16 -0.85
C PHE A 274 0.55 16.64 0.50
N LEU A 275 1.18 15.61 1.07
CA LEU A 275 0.80 15.09 2.39
C LEU A 275 1.63 15.69 3.54
N HIS A 276 2.63 16.53 3.24
CA HIS A 276 3.55 17.10 4.23
C HIS A 276 4.23 16.03 5.11
N ARG A 277 4.42 14.82 4.55
CA ARG A 277 5.09 13.69 5.22
C ARG A 277 6.38 13.33 4.50
N PHE A 278 7.47 13.21 5.26
CA PHE A 278 8.80 12.92 4.73
C PHE A 278 8.91 11.63 3.92
N THR A 279 8.09 10.62 4.22
CA THR A 279 8.08 9.35 3.49
C THR A 279 6.68 8.75 3.63
N PHE A 280 6.10 8.27 2.53
CA PHE A 280 4.84 7.53 2.54
C PHE A 280 5.03 6.17 3.21
N GLN A 281 6.06 5.43 2.79
CA GLN A 281 6.47 4.19 3.44
C GLN A 281 7.99 4.04 3.39
N LYS A 282 8.61 3.80 4.56
CA LYS A 282 10.05 3.50 4.68
C LYS A 282 10.30 2.07 4.22
N VAL A 283 10.92 1.90 3.05
CA VAL A 283 11.30 0.57 2.51
C VAL A 283 12.67 0.15 2.99
N HIS A 284 13.60 1.10 3.07
CA HIS A 284 14.96 0.86 3.54
C HIS A 284 15.11 1.42 4.95
N GLY A 285 15.21 0.54 5.95
CA GLY A 285 15.60 0.94 7.30
C GLY A 285 17.10 1.25 7.42
N GLN A 286 17.90 0.79 6.44
CA GLN A 286 19.35 0.91 6.43
C GLN A 286 19.81 1.94 5.39
N TYR A 287 20.54 2.95 5.86
CA TYR A 287 21.01 4.07 5.04
C TYR A 287 22.13 3.67 4.05
N GLY A 288 22.83 2.56 4.28
CA GLY A 288 24.02 2.16 3.52
C GLY A 288 23.81 2.02 2.01
N ALA A 289 22.70 1.39 1.59
CA ALA A 289 22.39 1.22 0.16
C ALA A 289 22.09 2.56 -0.54
N HIS A 290 21.51 3.52 0.19
CA HIS A 290 21.24 4.85 -0.35
C HIS A 290 22.51 5.68 -0.49
N PHE A 291 23.53 5.44 0.33
CA PHE A 291 24.84 6.10 0.20
C PHE A 291 25.74 5.41 -0.84
N ALA A 292 25.62 4.09 -1.01
CA ALA A 292 26.35 3.28 -2.01
C ALA A 292 26.31 3.90 -3.42
N GLN A 293 25.13 4.34 -3.87
CA GLN A 293 24.92 4.97 -5.18
C GLN A 293 25.61 6.33 -5.36
N PHE A 294 25.97 7.03 -4.27
CA PHE A 294 26.67 8.32 -4.35
C PHE A 294 28.20 8.18 -4.30
N TYR A 295 28.74 7.03 -3.86
CA TYR A 295 30.20 6.83 -3.82
C TYR A 295 30.83 6.92 -5.21
N GLY A 296 30.22 6.34 -6.25
CA GLY A 296 30.74 6.40 -7.62
C GLY A 296 30.90 7.84 -8.12
N PRO A 297 29.83 8.65 -8.16
CA PRO A 297 29.90 10.06 -8.54
C PRO A 297 30.83 10.90 -7.65
N ILE A 298 30.84 10.68 -6.34
CA ILE A 298 31.72 11.41 -5.41
C ILE A 298 33.19 11.08 -5.70
N LEU A 299 33.53 9.80 -5.87
CA LEU A 299 34.88 9.35 -6.22
C LEU A 299 35.29 9.84 -7.62
N PHE A 300 34.36 9.91 -8.57
CA PHE A 300 34.62 10.46 -9.90
C PHE A 300 34.93 11.96 -9.85
N VAL A 301 34.13 12.76 -9.11
CA VAL A 301 34.40 14.18 -8.91
C VAL A 301 35.72 14.39 -8.18
N PHE A 302 35.97 13.61 -7.12
CA PHE A 302 37.22 13.66 -6.37
C PHE A 302 38.43 13.33 -7.25
N GLY A 303 38.37 12.23 -8.00
CA GLY A 303 39.41 11.82 -8.94
C GLY A 303 39.64 12.83 -10.07
N SER A 304 38.56 13.46 -10.57
CA SER A 304 38.66 14.52 -11.57
C SER A 304 39.37 15.74 -10.98
N LEU A 305 38.97 16.20 -9.79
CA LEU A 305 39.59 17.34 -9.09
C LEU A 305 41.08 17.12 -8.80
N THR A 306 41.50 15.90 -8.45
CA THR A 306 42.93 15.59 -8.24
C THR A 306 43.76 15.66 -9.51
N GLN A 307 43.18 15.42 -10.69
CA GLN A 307 43.93 15.51 -11.95
C GLN A 307 44.13 16.96 -12.44
N PHE A 308 43.26 17.89 -12.05
CA PHE A 308 43.42 19.31 -12.38
C PHE A 308 44.63 19.96 -11.70
N GLU A 309 45.12 19.41 -10.58
CA GLU A 309 46.36 19.89 -9.95
C GLU A 309 47.61 19.59 -10.78
N GLN A 310 47.59 18.59 -11.66
CA GLN A 310 48.79 18.14 -12.37
C GLN A 310 49.12 18.98 -13.62
N PHE A 311 48.22 19.84 -14.11
CA PHE A 311 48.30 20.38 -15.49
C PHE A 311 48.46 21.90 -15.64
N SER A 312 48.85 22.67 -14.62
CA SER A 312 49.19 24.09 -14.86
C SER A 312 50.49 24.53 -14.21
N ILE A 313 51.41 24.94 -15.07
CA ILE A 313 52.73 25.51 -14.78
C ILE A 313 52.60 26.96 -14.23
N THR A 314 51.38 27.39 -13.88
CA THR A 314 51.04 28.66 -13.22
C THR A 314 50.46 28.38 -11.82
N PHE A 315 51.06 27.41 -11.11
CA PHE A 315 50.47 26.72 -9.97
C PHE A 315 50.33 27.61 -8.71
N SER A 316 51.20 28.58 -8.44
CA SER A 316 51.23 29.25 -7.12
C SER A 316 50.05 30.19 -6.84
N GLN A 317 49.57 30.94 -7.84
CA GLN A 317 48.42 31.87 -7.65
C GLN A 317 47.07 31.17 -7.84
N ALA A 318 46.97 30.21 -8.77
CA ALA A 318 45.74 29.43 -8.98
C ALA A 318 45.50 28.39 -7.86
N SER A 319 46.55 27.79 -7.30
CA SER A 319 46.46 26.83 -6.17
C SER A 319 45.86 27.45 -4.91
N ARG A 320 46.15 28.74 -4.62
CA ARG A 320 45.56 29.43 -3.45
C ARG A 320 44.06 29.61 -3.59
N GLY A 321 43.59 30.07 -4.77
CA GLY A 321 42.16 30.23 -5.04
C GLY A 321 41.41 28.91 -5.02
N PHE A 322 42.00 27.86 -5.61
CA PHE A 322 41.43 26.52 -5.61
C PHE A 322 41.39 25.91 -4.19
N SER A 323 42.47 26.02 -3.40
CA SER A 323 42.52 25.52 -2.02
C SER A 323 41.48 26.20 -1.13
N ILE A 324 41.30 27.52 -1.27
CA ILE A 324 40.26 28.27 -0.55
C ILE A 324 38.87 27.81 -1.00
N PHE A 325 38.64 27.63 -2.30
CA PHE A 325 37.37 27.13 -2.82
C PHE A 325 37.06 25.71 -2.32
N THR A 326 38.03 24.79 -2.32
CA THR A 326 37.84 23.43 -1.82
C THR A 326 37.61 23.41 -0.31
N LEU A 327 38.30 24.26 0.46
CA LEU A 327 38.06 24.38 1.90
C LEU A 327 36.67 24.92 2.21
N ILE A 328 36.21 25.95 1.47
CA ILE A 328 34.86 26.49 1.60
C ILE A 328 33.82 25.43 1.21
N PHE A 329 34.03 24.72 0.10
CA PHE A 329 33.12 23.68 -0.36
C PHE A 329 33.01 22.54 0.66
N VAL A 330 34.14 22.03 1.17
CA VAL A 330 34.16 20.99 2.21
C VAL A 330 33.51 21.50 3.49
N ALA A 331 33.76 22.74 3.90
CA ALA A 331 33.12 23.35 5.07
C ALA A 331 31.60 23.48 4.89
N LEU A 332 31.13 23.89 3.71
CA LEU A 332 29.70 23.97 3.40
C LEU A 332 29.03 22.60 3.39
N VAL A 333 29.67 21.58 2.79
CA VAL A 333 29.17 20.20 2.80
C VAL A 333 29.16 19.64 4.23
N ALA A 334 30.20 19.89 5.03
CA ALA A 334 30.25 19.48 6.42
C ALA A 334 29.15 20.16 7.26
N LEU A 335 28.97 21.48 7.11
CA LEU A 335 27.89 22.22 7.76
C LEU A 335 26.52 21.72 7.34
N PHE A 336 26.33 21.40 6.06
CA PHE A 336 25.09 20.83 5.56
C PHE A 336 24.81 19.47 6.21
N LEU A 337 25.81 18.57 6.25
CA LEU A 337 25.68 17.26 6.90
C LEU A 337 25.42 17.38 8.41
N ILE A 338 26.11 18.28 9.10
CA ILE A 338 25.89 18.57 10.53
C ILE A 338 24.48 19.11 10.73
N SER A 339 23.99 20.01 9.88
CA SER A 339 22.63 20.54 9.99
C SER A 339 21.57 19.45 9.80
N ILE A 340 21.76 18.53 8.86
CA ILE A 340 20.88 17.37 8.68
C ILE A 340 20.89 16.50 9.93
N LEU A 341 22.07 16.24 10.50
CA LEU A 341 22.21 15.44 11.72
C LEU A 341 21.51 16.11 12.91
N CYS A 342 21.70 17.42 13.09
CA CYS A 342 21.02 18.21 14.11
C CYS A 342 19.50 18.17 13.93
N ILE A 343 18.99 18.35 12.70
CA ILE A 343 17.55 18.27 12.40
C ILE A 343 17.01 16.87 12.72
N MET A 344 17.76 15.81 12.37
CA MET A 344 17.36 14.44 12.69
C MET A 344 17.32 14.19 14.20
N CYS A 345 18.35 14.61 14.94
CA CYS A 345 18.39 14.49 16.41
C CYS A 345 17.26 15.30 17.07
N LEU A 346 17.05 16.55 16.67
CA LEU A 346 15.97 17.39 17.19
C LEU A 346 14.60 16.78 16.94
N ARG A 347 14.38 16.21 15.75
CA ARG A 347 13.11 15.54 15.45
C ARG A 347 12.89 14.32 16.36
N GLU A 348 13.93 13.52 16.59
CA GLU A 348 13.85 12.33 17.42
C GLU A 348 13.65 12.68 18.90
N THR A 349 14.33 13.73 19.40
CA THR A 349 14.13 14.21 20.78
C THR A 349 12.75 14.82 20.97
N VAL A 350 12.24 15.60 20.02
CA VAL A 350 10.87 16.14 20.06
C VAL A 350 9.84 15.00 20.05
N PHE A 351 10.04 13.97 19.22
CA PHE A 351 9.17 12.81 19.22
C PHE A 351 9.22 12.05 20.56
N ALA A 352 10.41 11.81 21.11
CA ALA A 352 10.59 11.15 22.40
C ALA A 352 9.99 11.94 23.57
N ILE A 353 10.16 13.27 23.58
CA ILE A 353 9.56 14.15 24.59
C ILE A 353 8.03 14.14 24.48
N ARG A 354 7.49 14.17 23.26
CA ARG A 354 6.05 14.10 23.02
C ARG A 354 5.46 12.76 23.46
N ASP A 355 6.15 11.65 23.21
CA ASP A 355 5.74 10.32 23.69
C ASP A 355 5.78 10.24 25.23
N LEU A 356 6.83 10.77 25.85
CA LEU A 356 6.96 10.83 27.31
C LEU A 356 5.85 11.69 27.93
N HIS A 357 5.51 12.83 27.31
CA HIS A 357 4.43 13.71 27.76
C HIS A 357 3.07 13.01 27.63
N HIS A 358 2.81 12.31 26.53
CA HIS A 358 1.60 11.49 26.38
C HIS A 358 1.51 10.40 27.46
N ARG A 359 2.60 9.68 27.75
CA ARG A 359 2.63 8.65 28.82
C ARG A 359 2.38 9.23 30.21
N ARG A 360 2.93 10.41 30.53
CA ARG A 360 2.67 11.09 31.81
C ARG A 360 1.22 11.55 31.94
N MET A 361 0.64 12.09 30.87
CA MET A 361 -0.76 12.52 30.84
C MET A 361 -1.72 11.32 30.96
N SER A 362 -1.46 10.22 30.27
CA SER A 362 -2.24 8.98 30.37
C SER A 362 -2.05 8.26 31.72
N GLY A 363 -0.85 8.30 32.29
CA GLY A 363 -0.54 7.74 33.61
C GLY A 363 -1.20 8.51 34.76
N SER A 364 -1.24 9.85 34.71
CA SER A 364 -1.97 10.66 35.69
C SER A 364 -3.48 10.51 35.58
N ALA A 365 -4.04 10.37 34.37
CA ALA A 365 -5.47 10.11 34.20
C ALA A 365 -5.91 8.75 34.79
N GLY A 366 -5.08 7.71 34.63
CA GLY A 366 -5.32 6.39 35.24
C GLY A 366 -5.24 6.40 36.78
N HIS A 367 -4.35 7.22 37.36
CA HIS A 367 -4.21 7.33 38.82
C HIS A 367 -5.35 8.13 39.48
N VAL A 368 -5.93 9.11 38.78
CA VAL A 368 -7.07 9.90 39.26
C VAL A 368 -8.38 9.09 39.22
N LEU A 369 -8.60 8.30 38.17
CA LEU A 369 -9.79 7.41 38.07
C LEU A 369 -9.76 6.29 39.11
N ARG A 370 -8.57 5.75 39.43
CA ARG A 370 -8.42 4.68 40.43
C ARG A 370 -8.58 5.18 41.87
N ARG A 371 -8.24 6.46 42.16
CA ARG A 371 -8.54 7.11 43.46
C ARG A 371 -10.02 7.47 43.62
N GLY A 372 -10.69 7.91 42.55
CA GLY A 372 -12.12 8.24 42.60
C GLY A 372 -13.03 7.02 42.81
N SER A 373 -12.64 5.85 42.29
CA SER A 373 -13.43 4.61 42.49
C SER A 373 -13.23 3.96 43.87
N SER A 374 -12.08 4.19 44.52
CA SER A 374 -11.84 3.67 45.88
C SER A 374 -12.56 4.50 46.95
N ALA A 375 -12.83 5.79 46.70
CA ALA A 375 -13.53 6.66 47.63
C ALA A 375 -15.07 6.48 47.62
N LYS A 376 -15.64 5.91 46.55
CA LYS A 376 -17.08 5.61 46.45
C LYS A 376 -17.51 4.23 46.98
N SER A 377 -16.56 3.41 47.42
CA SER A 377 -16.85 2.09 48.03
C SER A 377 -16.77 2.10 49.56
N MET A 378 -16.51 3.25 50.18
CA MET A 378 -16.42 3.40 51.65
C MET A 378 -17.38 4.48 52.19
N ALA A 379 -18.44 4.82 51.45
CA ALA A 379 -19.51 5.70 51.90
C ALA A 379 -20.86 4.99 51.75
#